data_AF-Q98EU5-F1
#
_entry.id   AF-Q98EU5-F1
#
_cell.length_a   1.000
_cell.length_b   1.000
_cell.length_c   1.000
_cell.angle_alpha   90.00
_cell.angle_beta   90.00
_cell.angle_gamma   90.00
#
_symmetry.space_group_name_H-M   'P 1'
#
loop_
_entity.id
_entity.type
_entity.pdbx_description
1 polymer ?
#
loop_
_entity_poly.entity_id
_entity_poly.type
_entity_poly.pdbx_seq_one_letter_code
_entity_poly.pdbx_strand_id
1 'polypeptide(L)'
;MRYNQLGNTGMFVSELCLGTMTFGAAGQNAQWGLIASLDQKGVNDIVGRSIAAGVNFFDTADVYSFGESERLLGQSLRDLGVKRSDVVIATKVHGTMGQGPNERGSSRGHIMDSVDASLERLQLDHIDLYQLHGTDAVTPIDETLRALDDLVASGKVRYVGVSNWAAWRIAKALGIADRKGFARFETIQSYYSIAGRDLEREIVPLISEEKLGLMVWSPMAGGLLSGKYGPGAPGNGEGRRASFNFPPVNEDRAWAAVAVMREIAKKHDVSVATVALGYVLAKPS
;
A
#
# COMPACT_ATOMS: atom_id res chain seq x y z
N MET A 1 -18.52 1.38 7.97
CA MET A 1 -17.44 0.83 7.12
C MET A 1 -17.98 -0.36 6.35
N ARG A 2 -17.63 -0.53 5.06
CA ARG A 2 -17.83 -1.79 4.33
C ARG A 2 -16.58 -2.65 4.46
N TYR A 3 -16.75 -3.97 4.45
CA TYR A 3 -15.65 -4.93 4.50
C TYR A 3 -15.72 -5.85 3.29
N ASN A 4 -14.57 -6.08 2.67
CA ASN A 4 -14.41 -6.89 1.47
C ASN A 4 -13.46 -8.05 1.76
N GLN A 5 -13.63 -9.14 1.04
CA GLN A 5 -12.70 -10.26 1.09
C GLN A 5 -11.31 -9.83 0.58
N LEU A 6 -10.25 -10.23 1.26
CA LEU A 6 -8.87 -9.98 0.82
C LEU A 6 -8.49 -11.01 -0.25
N GLY A 7 -8.68 -10.68 -1.52
CA GLY A 7 -8.45 -11.63 -2.62
C GLY A 7 -9.30 -12.89 -2.47
N ASN A 8 -8.71 -14.06 -2.71
CA ASN A 8 -9.39 -15.35 -2.64
C ASN A 8 -9.19 -16.04 -1.27
N THR A 9 -9.21 -15.26 -0.19
CA THR A 9 -8.95 -15.75 1.19
C THR A 9 -10.19 -15.70 2.08
N GLY A 10 -10.15 -16.31 3.27
CA GLY A 10 -11.22 -16.16 4.27
C GLY A 10 -11.17 -14.85 5.06
N MET A 11 -10.20 -13.97 4.79
CA MET A 11 -9.97 -12.76 5.57
C MET A 11 -10.74 -11.57 5.01
N PHE A 12 -11.35 -10.77 5.90
CA PHE A 12 -12.07 -9.55 5.54
C PHE A 12 -11.30 -8.30 5.97
N VAL A 13 -11.15 -7.37 5.04
CA VAL A 13 -10.51 -6.07 5.24
C VAL A 13 -11.49 -4.94 4.99
N SER A 14 -11.30 -3.82 5.69
CA SER A 14 -12.06 -2.60 5.45
C SER A 14 -11.81 -2.11 4.03
N GLU A 15 -12.87 -1.64 3.37
CA GLU A 15 -12.81 -1.13 1.99
C GLU A 15 -11.80 0.02 1.84
N LEU A 16 -11.57 0.78 2.91
CA LEU A 16 -10.49 1.75 3.01
C LEU A 16 -9.36 1.17 3.85
N CYS A 17 -8.13 1.31 3.35
CA CYS A 17 -6.89 0.94 4.04
C CYS A 17 -6.13 2.22 4.45
N LEU A 18 -5.59 2.25 5.66
CA LEU A 18 -4.71 3.33 6.09
C LEU A 18 -3.26 3.01 5.69
N GLY A 19 -2.76 3.70 4.68
CA GLY A 19 -1.34 3.67 4.33
C GLY A 19 -0.49 4.57 5.23
N THR A 20 0.71 4.14 5.59
CA THR A 20 1.56 4.77 6.62
C THR A 20 2.86 5.37 6.07
N MET A 21 2.97 5.58 4.76
CA MET A 21 4.19 6.11 4.11
C MET A 21 4.63 7.48 4.67
N THR A 22 3.71 8.26 5.24
CA THR A 22 3.99 9.57 5.85
C THR A 22 4.33 9.51 7.34
N PHE A 23 4.38 8.31 7.93
CA PHE A 23 4.75 8.13 9.34
C PHE A 23 6.27 8.19 9.48
N GLY A 24 6.72 8.99 10.44
CA GLY A 24 8.12 9.37 10.60
C GLY A 24 8.25 10.89 10.72
N ALA A 25 9.24 11.35 11.46
CA ALA A 25 9.48 12.77 11.63
C ALA A 25 10.05 13.41 10.35
N ALA A 26 9.59 14.63 10.06
CA ALA A 26 10.17 15.46 9.01
C ALA A 26 11.67 15.70 9.28
N GLY A 27 12.49 15.68 8.23
CA GLY A 27 13.89 16.08 8.30
C GLY A 27 14.88 15.10 8.94
N GLN A 28 14.44 13.95 9.47
CA GLN A 28 15.39 12.97 10.04
C GLN A 28 16.21 12.22 8.98
N ASN A 29 15.70 12.09 7.74
CA ASN A 29 16.40 11.46 6.62
C ASN A 29 16.10 12.20 5.32
N ALA A 30 17.14 12.66 4.60
CA ALA A 30 17.00 13.48 3.40
C ALA A 30 16.10 12.84 2.31
N GLN A 31 16.08 11.51 2.21
CA GLN A 31 15.26 10.78 1.25
C GLN A 31 13.75 10.80 1.58
N TRP A 32 13.39 10.78 2.86
CA TRP A 32 12.00 10.70 3.32
C TRP A 32 11.46 12.03 3.84
N GLY A 33 12.31 13.05 4.02
CA GLY A 33 11.95 14.32 4.67
C GLY A 33 10.87 15.15 3.96
N LEU A 34 10.57 14.86 2.68
CA LEU A 34 9.47 15.49 1.92
C LEU A 34 8.13 14.73 2.05
N ILE A 35 8.16 13.53 2.63
CA ILE A 35 7.02 12.60 2.70
C ILE A 35 6.62 12.36 4.16
N ALA A 36 7.60 12.04 5.01
CA ALA A 36 7.41 11.76 6.43
C ALA A 36 7.17 13.07 7.20
N SER A 37 6.06 13.14 7.93
CA SER A 37 5.66 14.37 8.62
C SER A 37 4.83 14.12 9.89
N LEU A 38 4.88 12.91 10.46
CA LEU A 38 4.06 12.52 11.60
C LEU A 38 4.92 11.84 12.66
N ASP A 39 4.91 12.42 13.85
CA ASP A 39 5.47 11.84 15.07
C ASP A 39 4.49 10.84 15.70
N GLN A 40 4.89 10.19 16.81
CA GLN A 40 4.05 9.20 17.49
C GLN A 40 2.67 9.75 17.87
N LYS A 41 2.59 11.00 18.34
CA LYS A 41 1.30 11.61 18.70
C LYS A 41 0.39 11.75 17.47
N GLY A 42 0.91 12.29 16.36
CA GLY A 42 0.17 12.42 15.12
C GLY A 42 -0.26 11.07 14.54
N VAL A 43 0.60 10.04 14.68
CA VAL A 43 0.27 8.67 14.31
C VAL A 43 -0.87 8.13 15.18
N ASN A 44 -0.81 8.28 16.51
CA ASN A 44 -1.88 7.87 17.43
C ASN A 44 -3.22 8.55 17.09
N ASP A 45 -3.18 9.84 16.79
CA ASP A 45 -4.38 10.61 16.41
C ASP A 45 -5.01 10.06 15.10
N ILE A 46 -4.22 9.74 14.09
CA ILE A 46 -4.72 9.23 12.80
C ILE A 46 -5.18 7.77 12.91
N VAL A 47 -4.37 6.89 13.51
CA VAL A 47 -4.71 5.47 13.70
C VAL A 47 -5.98 5.34 14.54
N GLY A 48 -6.08 6.08 15.65
CA GLY A 48 -7.27 6.09 16.51
C GLY A 48 -8.53 6.52 15.77
N ARG A 49 -8.46 7.57 14.93
CA ARG A 49 -9.59 8.00 14.09
C ARG A 49 -9.96 6.97 13.03
N SER A 50 -8.99 6.33 12.40
CA SER A 50 -9.24 5.28 11.41
C SER A 50 -9.95 4.09 12.04
N ILE A 51 -9.50 3.61 13.19
CA ILE A 51 -10.14 2.52 13.93
C ILE A 51 -11.56 2.91 14.36
N ALA A 52 -11.74 4.11 14.90
CA ALA A 52 -13.07 4.61 15.27
C ALA A 52 -14.04 4.69 14.07
N ALA A 53 -13.53 4.90 12.86
CA ALA A 53 -14.32 4.88 11.62
C ALA A 53 -14.55 3.45 11.07
N GLY A 54 -14.02 2.43 11.73
CA GLY A 54 -14.14 1.01 11.37
C GLY A 54 -13.04 0.48 10.45
N VAL A 55 -11.97 1.24 10.17
CA VAL A 55 -10.82 0.73 9.41
C VAL A 55 -10.13 -0.36 10.23
N ASN A 56 -10.00 -1.55 9.66
CA ASN A 56 -9.21 -2.64 10.24
C ASN A 56 -7.92 -2.92 9.46
N PHE A 57 -7.75 -2.32 8.27
CA PHE A 57 -6.64 -2.65 7.37
C PHE A 57 -5.59 -1.54 7.31
N PHE A 58 -4.35 -1.88 7.62
CA PHE A 58 -3.21 -0.96 7.68
C PHE A 58 -2.08 -1.44 6.79
N ASP A 59 -1.48 -0.53 6.01
CA ASP A 59 -0.40 -0.82 5.08
C ASP A 59 0.84 0.02 5.38
N THR A 60 1.95 -0.67 5.62
CA THR A 60 3.29 -0.09 5.84
C THR A 60 4.33 -0.78 4.96
N ALA A 61 5.62 -0.47 5.11
CA ALA A 61 6.71 -1.16 4.45
C ALA A 61 8.00 -1.02 5.27
N ASP A 62 8.90 -1.99 5.14
CA ASP A 62 10.24 -1.93 5.73
C ASP A 62 10.97 -0.63 5.40
N VAL A 63 10.92 -0.19 4.14
CA VAL A 63 11.66 0.96 3.63
C VAL A 63 11.04 2.30 4.05
N TYR A 64 9.78 2.33 4.50
CA TYR A 64 9.12 3.58 4.88
C TYR A 64 9.81 4.20 6.09
N SER A 65 10.49 5.33 5.84
CA SER A 65 11.35 5.99 6.83
C SER A 65 12.39 5.01 7.43
N PHE A 66 12.90 4.07 6.63
CA PHE A 66 13.86 3.02 7.04
C PHE A 66 13.40 2.26 8.31
N GLY A 67 12.14 1.81 8.29
CA GLY A 67 11.52 1.02 9.35
C GLY A 67 10.84 1.87 10.43
N GLU A 68 11.02 3.19 10.45
CA GLU A 68 10.40 4.02 11.47
C GLU A 68 8.86 4.03 11.37
N SER A 69 8.32 3.97 10.15
CA SER A 69 6.86 3.87 9.96
C SER A 69 6.28 2.63 10.64
N GLU A 70 6.98 1.49 10.57
CA GLU A 70 6.59 0.25 11.26
C GLU A 70 6.66 0.39 12.78
N ARG A 71 7.72 1.01 13.31
CA ARG A 71 7.85 1.25 14.76
C ARG A 71 6.71 2.11 15.29
N LEU A 72 6.42 3.21 14.60
CA LEU A 72 5.35 4.13 14.99
C LEU A 72 3.97 3.48 14.92
N LEU A 73 3.69 2.70 13.85
CA LEU A 73 2.44 1.96 13.72
C LEU A 73 2.29 0.92 14.84
N GLY A 74 3.33 0.10 15.07
CA GLY A 74 3.33 -0.92 16.12
C GLY A 74 3.11 -0.31 17.51
N GLN A 75 3.81 0.77 17.84
CA GLN A 75 3.62 1.51 19.09
C GLN A 75 2.23 2.10 19.20
N SER A 76 1.68 2.64 18.11
CA SER A 76 0.33 3.22 18.10
C SER A 76 -0.75 2.21 18.45
N LEU A 77 -0.67 0.99 17.88
CA LEU A 77 -1.63 -0.07 18.18
C LEU A 77 -1.59 -0.47 19.67
N ARG A 78 -0.40 -0.48 20.30
CA ARG A 78 -0.26 -0.75 21.74
C ARG A 78 -0.77 0.40 22.59
N ASP A 79 -0.40 1.64 22.27
CA ASP A 79 -0.84 2.84 23.00
C ASP A 79 -2.37 2.95 23.03
N LEU A 80 -3.01 2.59 21.91
CA LEU A 80 -4.46 2.60 21.74
C LEU A 80 -5.14 1.33 22.29
N GLY A 81 -4.39 0.36 22.81
CA GLY A 81 -4.93 -0.89 23.36
C GLY A 81 -5.65 -1.75 22.33
N VAL A 82 -5.25 -1.68 21.06
CA VAL A 82 -5.90 -2.37 19.95
C VAL A 82 -5.60 -3.86 20.04
N LYS A 83 -6.64 -4.69 20.07
CA LYS A 83 -6.45 -6.14 20.04
C LYS A 83 -5.90 -6.55 18.69
N ARG A 84 -4.87 -7.40 18.69
CA ARG A 84 -4.23 -7.87 17.45
C ARG A 84 -5.21 -8.57 16.48
N SER A 85 -6.24 -9.23 17.02
CA SER A 85 -7.30 -9.89 16.24
C SER A 85 -8.20 -8.94 15.45
N ASP A 86 -8.24 -7.67 15.83
CA ASP A 86 -9.21 -6.70 15.31
C ASP A 86 -8.65 -5.94 14.10
N VAL A 87 -7.37 -6.15 13.77
CA VAL A 87 -6.66 -5.47 12.68
C VAL A 87 -5.95 -6.44 11.76
N VAL A 88 -5.85 -6.05 10.51
CA VAL A 88 -5.09 -6.70 9.44
C VAL A 88 -3.91 -5.80 9.11
N ILE A 89 -2.69 -6.30 9.28
CA ILE A 89 -1.45 -5.56 9.06
C ILE A 89 -0.75 -6.10 7.82
N ALA A 90 -0.58 -5.23 6.83
CA ALA A 90 0.25 -5.47 5.66
C ALA A 90 1.58 -4.73 5.78
N THR A 91 2.68 -5.42 5.51
CA THR A 91 3.99 -4.78 5.28
C THR A 91 4.66 -5.34 4.03
N LYS A 92 5.80 -4.78 3.64
CA LYS A 92 6.47 -5.06 2.38
C LYS A 92 7.95 -5.23 2.57
N VAL A 93 8.56 -5.98 1.65
CA VAL A 93 10.01 -6.15 1.49
C VAL A 93 10.41 -5.92 0.04
N HIS A 94 11.51 -5.18 -0.17
CA HIS A 94 12.25 -5.08 -1.44
C HIS A 94 13.32 -3.97 -1.35
N GLY A 95 12.99 -2.91 -0.62
CA GLY A 95 13.73 -1.66 -0.65
C GLY A 95 15.15 -1.81 -0.10
N THR A 96 16.00 -0.85 -0.45
CA THR A 96 17.34 -0.79 0.13
C THR A 96 17.26 -0.37 1.60
N MET A 97 17.59 -1.29 2.50
CA MET A 97 17.57 -1.10 3.96
C MET A 97 18.95 -0.83 4.56
N GLY A 98 20.02 -1.01 3.79
CA GLY A 98 21.38 -0.72 4.21
C GLY A 98 22.35 -0.58 3.04
N GLN A 99 23.65 -0.60 3.32
CA GLN A 99 24.70 -0.34 2.32
C GLN A 99 25.21 -1.63 1.65
N GLY A 100 24.96 -2.78 2.27
CA GLY A 100 25.40 -4.08 1.80
C GLY A 100 24.64 -4.56 0.56
N PRO A 101 25.27 -5.42 -0.26
CA PRO A 101 24.68 -5.91 -1.51
C PRO A 101 23.43 -6.79 -1.29
N ASN A 102 23.28 -7.36 -0.09
CA ASN A 102 22.16 -8.23 0.28
C ASN A 102 21.07 -7.52 1.10
N GLU A 103 21.17 -6.20 1.28
CA GLU A 103 20.20 -5.41 2.05
C GLU A 103 19.11 -4.80 1.16
N ARG A 104 18.73 -5.51 0.08
CA ARG A 104 17.70 -5.14 -0.90
C ARG A 104 17.21 -6.36 -1.68
N GLY A 105 16.13 -6.17 -2.42
CA GLY A 105 15.65 -7.12 -3.44
C GLY A 105 14.73 -8.19 -2.87
N SER A 106 14.70 -9.35 -3.50
CA SER A 106 13.76 -10.43 -3.18
C SER A 106 14.46 -11.78 -3.11
N SER A 107 15.75 -11.78 -2.78
CA SER A 107 16.51 -12.97 -2.41
C SER A 107 15.95 -13.60 -1.14
N ARG A 108 16.15 -14.92 -0.99
CA ARG A 108 15.72 -15.62 0.22
C ARG A 108 16.33 -15.00 1.47
N GLY A 109 17.63 -14.72 1.46
CA GLY A 109 18.31 -14.12 2.62
C GLY A 109 17.67 -12.81 3.04
N HIS A 110 17.49 -11.88 2.10
CA HIS A 110 16.88 -10.59 2.40
C HIS A 110 15.43 -10.73 2.87
N ILE A 111 14.64 -11.60 2.25
CA ILE A 111 13.24 -11.85 2.66
C ILE A 111 13.15 -12.35 4.11
N MET A 112 14.01 -13.31 4.48
CA MET A 112 14.02 -13.93 5.81
C MET A 112 14.52 -12.96 6.89
N ASP A 113 15.55 -12.17 6.60
CA ASP A 113 16.06 -11.17 7.55
C ASP A 113 15.05 -10.01 7.72
N SER A 114 14.47 -9.54 6.61
CA SER A 114 13.53 -8.41 6.64
C SER A 114 12.21 -8.73 7.33
N VAL A 115 11.70 -9.97 7.25
CA VAL A 115 10.45 -10.32 7.96
C VAL A 115 10.65 -10.27 9.47
N ASP A 116 11.79 -10.76 9.97
CA ASP A 116 12.10 -10.76 11.40
C ASP A 116 12.30 -9.34 11.91
N ALA A 117 13.03 -8.52 11.16
CA ALA A 117 13.21 -7.11 11.48
C ALA A 117 11.87 -6.32 11.44
N SER A 118 10.97 -6.66 10.53
CA SER A 118 9.65 -6.00 10.43
C SER A 118 8.73 -6.40 11.59
N LEU A 119 8.71 -7.68 11.97
CA LEU A 119 7.98 -8.19 13.13
C LEU A 119 8.47 -7.54 14.42
N GLU A 120 9.79 -7.38 14.59
CA GLU A 120 10.37 -6.68 15.73
C GLU A 120 9.92 -5.22 15.80
N ARG A 121 10.00 -4.47 14.68
CA ARG A 121 9.59 -3.05 14.64
C ARG A 121 8.10 -2.88 14.91
N LEU A 122 7.26 -3.71 14.27
CA LEU A 122 5.81 -3.73 14.47
C LEU A 122 5.41 -4.25 15.85
N GLN A 123 6.29 -5.02 16.49
CA GLN A 123 6.07 -5.71 17.77
C GLN A 123 4.89 -6.68 17.68
N LEU A 124 4.95 -7.53 16.66
CA LEU A 124 3.94 -8.53 16.32
C LEU A 124 4.59 -9.90 16.18
N ASP A 125 3.83 -10.95 16.48
CA ASP A 125 4.28 -12.32 16.25
C ASP A 125 4.01 -12.81 14.81
N HIS A 126 3.12 -12.13 14.08
CA HIS A 126 2.81 -12.44 12.69
C HIS A 126 2.32 -11.22 11.90
N ILE A 127 2.55 -11.25 10.59
CA ILE A 127 2.03 -10.32 9.58
C ILE A 127 0.86 -10.97 8.85
N ASP A 128 -0.23 -10.23 8.61
CA ASP A 128 -1.37 -10.78 7.88
C ASP A 128 -1.11 -10.87 6.38
N LEU A 129 -0.48 -9.83 5.81
CA LEU A 129 -0.15 -9.76 4.40
C LEU A 129 1.28 -9.26 4.19
N TYR A 130 2.16 -10.10 3.67
CA TYR A 130 3.54 -9.71 3.35
C TYR A 130 3.74 -9.58 1.85
N GLN A 131 4.15 -8.41 1.38
CA GLN A 131 4.16 -8.09 -0.05
C GLN A 131 5.58 -7.86 -0.57
N LEU A 132 5.85 -8.35 -1.78
CA LEU A 132 7.05 -7.93 -2.52
C LEU A 132 6.82 -6.53 -3.07
N HIS A 133 7.54 -5.52 -2.57
CA HIS A 133 7.30 -4.10 -2.88
C HIS A 133 7.65 -3.74 -4.35
N GLY A 134 8.45 -4.57 -5.02
CA GLY A 134 8.91 -4.35 -6.39
C GLY A 134 9.41 -5.63 -7.03
N THR A 135 9.86 -5.52 -8.28
CA THR A 135 10.41 -6.65 -9.05
C THR A 135 11.91 -6.77 -8.87
N ASP A 136 12.39 -7.96 -8.53
CA ASP A 136 13.81 -8.29 -8.58
C ASP A 136 14.17 -8.93 -9.93
N ALA A 137 15.25 -8.47 -10.56
CA ALA A 137 15.77 -9.01 -11.81
C ALA A 137 16.92 -10.00 -11.61
N VAL A 138 17.50 -10.05 -10.40
CA VAL A 138 18.65 -10.90 -10.06
C VAL A 138 18.17 -12.23 -9.49
N THR A 139 17.23 -12.20 -8.54
CA THR A 139 16.75 -13.42 -7.88
C THR A 139 15.82 -14.24 -8.78
N PRO A 140 16.09 -15.54 -8.98
CA PRO A 140 15.17 -16.44 -9.65
C PRO A 140 13.83 -16.51 -8.92
N ILE A 141 12.72 -16.41 -9.67
CA ILE A 141 11.37 -16.37 -9.08
C ILE A 141 11.07 -17.59 -8.19
N ASP A 142 11.60 -18.77 -8.52
CA ASP A 142 11.45 -19.99 -7.72
C ASP A 142 12.05 -19.86 -6.31
N GLU A 143 13.18 -19.17 -6.17
CA GLU A 143 13.81 -18.91 -4.86
C GLU A 143 12.91 -17.98 -4.03
N THR A 144 12.46 -16.89 -4.63
CA THR A 144 11.55 -15.93 -3.99
C THR A 144 10.25 -16.60 -3.54
N LEU A 145 9.60 -17.38 -4.43
CA LEU A 145 8.36 -18.08 -4.10
C LEU A 145 8.56 -19.10 -2.99
N ARG A 146 9.68 -19.85 -3.00
CA ARG A 146 9.96 -20.80 -1.92
C ARG A 146 10.22 -20.09 -0.59
N ALA A 147 10.89 -18.94 -0.59
CA ALA A 147 11.11 -18.15 0.62
C ALA A 147 9.78 -17.70 1.23
N LEU A 148 8.89 -17.16 0.41
CA LEU A 148 7.55 -16.75 0.83
C LEU A 148 6.70 -17.92 1.35
N ASP A 149 6.76 -19.06 0.68
CA ASP A 149 6.11 -20.31 1.10
C ASP A 149 6.60 -20.77 2.49
N ASP A 150 7.91 -20.76 2.73
CA ASP A 150 8.47 -21.11 4.04
C ASP A 150 8.02 -20.14 5.14
N LEU A 151 7.86 -18.84 4.83
CA LEU A 151 7.31 -17.87 5.78
C LEU A 151 5.86 -18.15 6.13
N VAL A 152 5.03 -18.51 5.14
CA VAL A 152 3.63 -18.91 5.37
C VAL A 152 3.59 -20.19 6.21
N ALA A 153 4.37 -21.21 5.85
CA ALA A 153 4.44 -22.47 6.58
C ALA A 153 4.92 -22.29 8.03
N SER A 154 5.80 -21.31 8.29
CA SER A 154 6.29 -21.00 9.64
C SER A 154 5.28 -20.25 10.52
N GLY A 155 4.21 -19.70 9.94
CA GLY A 155 3.22 -18.89 10.66
C GLY A 155 3.62 -17.43 10.89
N LYS A 156 4.82 -16.99 10.48
CA LYS A 156 5.24 -15.58 10.54
C LYS A 156 4.39 -14.68 9.64
N VAL A 157 3.85 -15.23 8.55
CA VAL A 157 3.01 -14.55 7.58
C VAL A 157 1.76 -15.39 7.30
N ARG A 158 0.59 -14.76 7.17
CA ARG A 158 -0.65 -15.47 6.78
C ARG A 158 -0.84 -15.56 5.27
N TYR A 159 -0.70 -14.42 4.58
CA TYR A 159 -0.87 -14.31 3.12
C TYR A 159 0.28 -13.52 2.50
N VAL A 160 0.52 -13.76 1.21
CA VAL A 160 1.56 -13.06 0.45
C VAL A 160 0.96 -12.33 -0.75
N GLY A 161 1.61 -11.24 -1.14
CA GLY A 161 1.19 -10.43 -2.27
C GLY A 161 2.37 -9.80 -2.99
N VAL A 162 2.07 -9.02 -4.02
CA VAL A 162 3.06 -8.29 -4.81
C VAL A 162 2.64 -6.84 -5.00
N SER A 163 3.59 -5.96 -5.28
CA SER A 163 3.32 -4.57 -5.57
C SER A 163 4.03 -4.14 -6.85
N ASN A 164 3.31 -3.40 -7.71
CA ASN A 164 3.84 -2.85 -8.97
C ASN A 164 4.44 -3.90 -9.93
N TRP A 165 3.93 -5.14 -9.91
CA TRP A 165 4.33 -6.18 -10.85
C TRP A 165 3.50 -6.12 -12.14
N ALA A 166 4.10 -6.54 -13.25
CA ALA A 166 3.39 -6.71 -14.52
C ALA A 166 2.52 -7.98 -14.50
N ALA A 167 1.40 -7.95 -15.24
CA ALA A 167 0.41 -9.03 -15.26
C ALA A 167 1.02 -10.38 -15.63
N TRP A 168 1.83 -10.44 -16.70
CA TRP A 168 2.48 -11.67 -17.16
C TRP A 168 3.39 -12.29 -16.10
N ARG A 169 4.03 -11.47 -15.26
CA ARG A 169 4.95 -11.95 -14.22
C ARG A 169 4.17 -12.57 -13.06
N ILE A 170 3.02 -11.99 -12.72
CA ILE A 170 2.11 -12.52 -11.72
C ILE A 170 1.53 -13.85 -12.21
N ALA A 171 1.00 -13.92 -13.44
CA ALA A 171 0.49 -15.15 -14.03
C ALA A 171 1.54 -16.28 -14.04
N LYS A 172 2.79 -15.96 -14.43
CA LYS A 172 3.90 -16.91 -14.36
C LYS A 172 4.16 -17.40 -12.94
N ALA A 173 4.16 -16.51 -11.96
CA ALA A 173 4.41 -16.85 -10.57
C ALA A 173 3.29 -17.71 -9.96
N LEU A 174 2.02 -17.39 -10.27
CA LEU A 174 0.86 -18.20 -9.88
C LEU A 174 0.96 -19.62 -10.44
N GLY A 175 1.30 -19.77 -11.73
CA GLY A 175 1.49 -21.09 -12.33
C GLY A 175 2.65 -21.90 -11.73
N ILE A 176 3.74 -21.25 -11.31
CA ILE A 176 4.84 -21.91 -10.59
C ILE A 176 4.38 -22.34 -9.19
N ALA A 177 3.67 -21.46 -8.47
CA ALA A 177 3.18 -21.73 -7.13
C ALA A 177 2.20 -22.91 -7.13
N ASP A 178 1.25 -22.93 -8.05
CA ASP A 178 0.29 -24.03 -8.22
C ASP A 178 1.01 -25.36 -8.49
N ARG A 179 1.91 -25.39 -9.49
CA ARG A 179 2.69 -26.59 -9.83
C ARG A 179 3.52 -27.12 -8.66
N LYS A 180 4.07 -26.24 -7.82
CA LYS A 180 4.95 -26.61 -6.71
C LYS A 180 4.23 -26.78 -5.37
N GLY A 181 2.93 -26.46 -5.30
CA GLY A 181 2.18 -26.41 -4.06
C GLY A 181 2.67 -25.33 -3.09
N PHE A 182 3.23 -24.24 -3.61
CA PHE A 182 3.65 -23.09 -2.79
C PHE A 182 2.46 -22.17 -2.50
N ALA A 183 2.60 -21.35 -1.45
CA ALA A 183 1.69 -20.23 -1.22
C ALA A 183 1.49 -19.36 -2.48
N ARG A 184 0.22 -19.11 -2.84
CA ARG A 184 -0.12 -18.22 -3.96
C ARG A 184 -0.09 -16.76 -3.53
N PHE A 185 0.02 -15.85 -4.51
CA PHE A 185 -0.25 -14.44 -4.27
C PHE A 185 -1.76 -14.20 -4.16
N GLU A 186 -2.18 -13.59 -3.08
CA GLU A 186 -3.60 -13.27 -2.83
C GLU A 186 -3.93 -11.81 -3.18
N THR A 187 -2.92 -10.95 -3.28
CA THR A 187 -3.11 -9.54 -3.62
C THR A 187 -2.08 -8.99 -4.59
N ILE A 188 -2.47 -7.95 -5.30
CA ILE A 188 -1.58 -6.99 -5.93
C ILE A 188 -1.85 -5.58 -5.38
N GLN A 189 -0.79 -4.86 -5.00
CA GLN A 189 -0.87 -3.45 -4.66
C GLN A 189 -0.31 -2.55 -5.78
N SER A 190 -1.14 -1.69 -6.35
CA SER A 190 -0.80 -0.92 -7.56
C SER A 190 -1.38 0.50 -7.60
N TYR A 191 -0.75 1.37 -8.39
CA TYR A 191 -1.23 2.74 -8.60
C TYR A 191 -2.50 2.74 -9.42
N TYR A 192 -3.55 3.38 -8.91
CA TYR A 192 -4.76 3.61 -9.66
C TYR A 192 -5.46 4.89 -9.23
N SER A 193 -5.84 5.72 -10.20
CA SER A 193 -6.63 6.92 -9.95
C SER A 193 -7.35 7.36 -11.23
N ILE A 194 -8.17 8.41 -11.16
CA ILE A 194 -8.74 9.04 -12.36
C ILE A 194 -7.62 9.46 -13.35
N ALA A 195 -6.48 9.91 -12.83
CA ALA A 195 -5.35 10.40 -13.61
C ALA A 195 -4.37 9.30 -14.07
N GLY A 196 -4.50 8.07 -13.55
CA GLY A 196 -3.62 6.95 -13.87
C GLY A 196 -4.40 5.64 -13.89
N ARG A 197 -4.67 5.13 -15.10
CA ARG A 197 -5.61 4.02 -15.34
C ARG A 197 -4.98 2.84 -16.07
N ASP A 198 -3.64 2.77 -16.12
CA ASP A 198 -2.93 1.75 -16.91
C ASP A 198 -3.25 0.31 -16.46
N LEU A 199 -3.59 0.11 -15.18
CA LEU A 199 -4.02 -1.19 -14.65
C LEU A 199 -5.23 -1.77 -15.39
N GLU A 200 -6.11 -0.94 -15.94
CA GLU A 200 -7.32 -1.40 -16.64
C GLU A 200 -7.01 -2.25 -17.88
N ARG A 201 -5.79 -2.14 -18.44
CA ARG A 201 -5.41 -2.88 -19.66
C ARG A 201 -5.12 -4.35 -19.41
N GLU A 202 -4.38 -4.67 -18.35
CA GLU A 202 -3.83 -6.01 -18.14
C GLU A 202 -3.95 -6.52 -16.70
N ILE A 203 -3.83 -5.65 -15.70
CA ILE A 203 -3.94 -6.07 -14.30
C ILE A 203 -5.39 -6.34 -13.92
N VAL A 204 -6.33 -5.46 -14.29
CA VAL A 204 -7.76 -5.66 -13.98
C VAL A 204 -8.31 -6.97 -14.58
N PRO A 205 -8.04 -7.31 -15.85
CA PRO A 205 -8.39 -8.63 -16.39
C PRO A 205 -7.76 -9.79 -15.60
N LEU A 206 -6.47 -9.70 -15.26
CA LEU A 206 -5.78 -10.75 -14.51
C LEU A 206 -6.39 -10.97 -13.12
N ILE A 207 -6.60 -9.91 -12.34
CA ILE A 207 -7.13 -10.05 -10.98
C ILE A 207 -8.57 -10.60 -10.97
N SER A 208 -9.34 -10.31 -12.02
CA SER A 208 -10.70 -10.82 -12.18
C SER A 208 -10.69 -12.33 -12.45
N GLU A 209 -9.78 -12.79 -13.32
CA GLU A 209 -9.63 -14.21 -13.68
C GLU A 209 -9.08 -15.03 -12.50
N GLU A 210 -8.00 -14.55 -11.89
CA GLU A 210 -7.25 -15.26 -10.85
C GLU A 210 -7.79 -14.99 -9.43
N LYS A 211 -8.79 -14.10 -9.30
CA LYS A 211 -9.44 -13.68 -8.05
C LYS A 211 -8.47 -13.07 -7.03
N LEU A 212 -7.51 -12.28 -7.51
CA LEU A 212 -6.59 -11.53 -6.66
C LEU A 212 -7.25 -10.25 -6.13
N GLY A 213 -6.93 -9.85 -4.91
CA GLY A 213 -7.35 -8.56 -4.36
C GLY A 213 -6.50 -7.42 -4.89
N LEU A 214 -7.12 -6.32 -5.35
CA LEU A 214 -6.42 -5.09 -5.71
C LEU A 214 -6.36 -4.11 -4.53
N MET A 215 -5.16 -3.83 -4.06
CA MET A 215 -4.89 -2.74 -3.13
C MET A 215 -4.44 -1.50 -3.91
N VAL A 216 -5.24 -0.44 -3.91
CA VAL A 216 -4.91 0.79 -4.63
C VAL A 216 -4.05 1.72 -3.77
N TRP A 217 -2.89 2.12 -4.29
CA TRP A 217 -2.10 3.20 -3.71
C TRP A 217 -2.24 4.51 -4.50
N SER A 218 -2.05 5.65 -3.83
CA SER A 218 -2.28 7.01 -4.37
C SER A 218 -3.59 7.18 -5.17
N PRO A 219 -4.77 6.85 -4.63
CA PRO A 219 -6.05 7.03 -5.32
C PRO A 219 -6.35 8.48 -5.72
N MET A 220 -5.65 9.44 -5.10
CA MET A 220 -5.72 10.87 -5.42
C MET A 220 -4.49 11.42 -6.15
N ALA A 221 -3.63 10.55 -6.71
CA ALA A 221 -2.38 10.93 -7.40
C ALA A 221 -1.51 11.89 -6.55
N GLY A 222 -1.14 11.47 -5.34
CA GLY A 222 -0.32 12.29 -4.44
C GLY A 222 -1.02 13.52 -3.88
N GLY A 223 -2.34 13.61 -4.03
CA GLY A 223 -3.17 14.75 -3.60
C GLY A 223 -3.55 15.69 -4.74
N LEU A 224 -3.06 15.49 -5.96
CA LEU A 224 -3.43 16.25 -7.15
C LEU A 224 -4.94 16.32 -7.35
N LEU A 225 -5.61 15.17 -7.17
CA LEU A 225 -7.05 15.01 -7.35
C LEU A 225 -7.88 15.43 -6.12
N SER A 226 -7.28 16.11 -5.14
CA SER A 226 -8.00 16.62 -3.96
C SER A 226 -8.84 17.88 -4.24
N GLY A 227 -8.65 18.52 -5.40
CA GLY A 227 -9.26 19.79 -5.77
C GLY A 227 -8.53 21.03 -5.27
N LYS A 228 -7.47 20.88 -4.45
CA LYS A 228 -6.67 21.97 -3.88
C LYS A 228 -5.70 22.64 -4.86
N TYR A 229 -5.44 22.00 -6.00
CA TYR A 229 -4.44 22.43 -6.98
C TYR A 229 -5.07 22.70 -8.35
N GLY A 230 -4.29 23.35 -9.23
CA GLY A 230 -4.65 23.60 -10.61
C GLY A 230 -5.55 24.82 -10.83
N PRO A 231 -5.86 25.16 -12.10
CA PRO A 231 -6.67 26.31 -12.46
C PRO A 231 -8.02 26.33 -11.73
N GLY A 232 -8.43 27.48 -11.20
CA GLY A 232 -9.70 27.65 -10.48
C GLY A 232 -9.74 26.99 -9.09
N ALA A 233 -8.59 26.63 -8.50
CA ALA A 233 -8.54 26.17 -7.13
C ALA A 233 -8.91 27.29 -6.13
N PRO A 234 -9.69 26.99 -5.07
CA PRO A 234 -10.13 27.99 -4.09
C PRO A 234 -9.04 28.40 -3.07
N GLY A 235 -7.80 27.90 -3.19
CA GLY A 235 -6.71 28.14 -2.24
C GLY A 235 -5.38 28.44 -2.94
N ASN A 236 -4.32 28.61 -2.14
CA ASN A 236 -2.97 29.00 -2.60
C ASN A 236 -2.12 27.85 -3.18
N GLY A 237 -2.66 26.62 -3.26
CA GLY A 237 -1.93 25.47 -3.79
C GLY A 237 -0.81 24.95 -2.86
N GLU A 238 -0.86 25.22 -1.56
CA GLU A 238 0.11 24.66 -0.59
C GLU A 238 -0.18 23.19 -0.26
N GLY A 239 0.87 22.43 0.07
CA GLY A 239 0.82 21.03 0.50
C GLY A 239 1.79 20.12 -0.26
N ARG A 240 1.84 18.83 0.11
CA ARG A 240 2.88 17.87 -0.35
C ARG A 240 3.10 17.86 -1.86
N ARG A 241 2.03 17.94 -2.66
CA ARG A 241 2.13 17.92 -4.13
C ARG A 241 2.90 19.11 -4.72
N ALA A 242 2.92 20.25 -4.03
CA ALA A 242 3.66 21.43 -4.47
C ALA A 242 5.19 21.24 -4.35
N SER A 243 5.64 20.41 -3.40
CA SER A 243 7.07 20.16 -3.15
C SER A 243 7.52 18.77 -3.63
N PHE A 244 6.58 17.87 -3.92
CA PHE A 244 6.86 16.49 -4.33
C PHE A 244 5.86 16.01 -5.39
N ASN A 245 6.29 16.03 -6.67
CA ASN A 245 5.48 15.63 -7.81
C ASN A 245 5.52 14.11 -8.03
N PHE A 246 4.77 13.37 -7.21
CA PHE A 246 4.64 11.91 -7.33
C PHE A 246 3.22 11.45 -6.95
N PRO A 247 2.66 10.43 -7.63
CA PRO A 247 3.15 9.82 -8.85
C PRO A 247 3.09 10.80 -10.05
N PRO A 248 3.96 10.61 -11.06
CA PRO A 248 3.91 11.40 -12.28
C PRO A 248 2.62 11.10 -13.05
N VAL A 249 1.96 12.14 -13.55
CA VAL A 249 0.76 12.03 -14.39
C VAL A 249 0.77 13.11 -15.45
N ASN A 250 -0.04 12.95 -16.49
CA ASN A 250 -0.30 14.04 -17.43
C ASN A 250 -1.18 15.11 -16.76
N GLU A 251 -0.59 16.25 -16.40
CA GLU A 251 -1.24 17.29 -15.62
C GLU A 251 -2.40 17.96 -16.38
N ASP A 252 -2.26 18.22 -17.67
CA ASP A 252 -3.32 18.84 -18.48
C ASP A 252 -4.60 18.00 -18.46
N ARG A 253 -4.45 16.67 -18.62
CA ARG A 253 -5.58 15.74 -18.52
C ARG A 253 -6.13 15.65 -17.10
N ALA A 254 -5.26 15.71 -16.09
CA ALA A 254 -5.68 15.67 -14.69
C ALA A 254 -6.46 16.94 -14.29
N TRP A 255 -6.07 18.12 -14.78
CA TRP A 255 -6.77 19.38 -14.51
C TRP A 255 -8.15 19.42 -15.15
N ALA A 256 -8.27 18.93 -16.38
CA ALA A 256 -9.58 18.75 -17.01
C ALA A 256 -10.50 17.84 -16.17
N ALA A 257 -9.97 16.75 -15.62
CA ALA A 257 -10.73 15.88 -14.73
C ALA A 257 -11.12 16.59 -13.42
N VAL A 258 -10.19 17.33 -12.79
CA VAL A 258 -10.44 18.06 -11.53
C VAL A 258 -11.55 19.09 -11.70
N ALA A 259 -11.62 19.78 -12.85
CA ALA A 259 -12.69 20.73 -13.15
C ALA A 259 -14.07 20.05 -13.11
N VAL A 260 -14.22 18.90 -13.78
CA VAL A 260 -15.46 18.11 -13.75
C VAL A 260 -15.75 17.57 -12.34
N MET A 261 -14.73 17.12 -11.62
CA MET A 261 -14.89 16.62 -10.25
C MET A 261 -15.40 17.71 -9.30
N ARG A 262 -15.04 18.99 -9.51
CA ARG A 262 -15.59 20.12 -8.73
C ARG A 262 -17.09 20.32 -8.97
N GLU A 263 -17.54 20.18 -10.21
CA GLU A 263 -18.97 20.25 -10.54
C GLU A 263 -19.77 19.13 -9.87
N ILE A 264 -19.24 17.89 -9.94
CA ILE A 264 -19.83 16.73 -9.27
C ILE A 264 -19.86 16.92 -7.75
N ALA A 265 -18.73 17.34 -7.17
CA ALA A 265 -18.60 17.61 -5.74
C ALA A 265 -19.65 18.62 -5.26
N LYS A 266 -19.84 19.73 -6.00
CA LYS A 266 -20.88 20.73 -5.72
C LYS A 266 -22.29 20.16 -5.82
N LYS A 267 -22.57 19.34 -6.84
CA LYS A 267 -23.90 18.73 -7.04
C LYS A 267 -24.29 17.78 -5.90
N HIS A 268 -23.31 17.10 -5.32
CA HIS A 268 -23.52 16.08 -4.28
C HIS A 268 -23.22 16.57 -2.86
N ASP A 269 -22.85 17.84 -2.68
CA ASP A 269 -22.43 18.44 -1.40
C ASP A 269 -21.32 17.63 -0.69
N VAL A 270 -20.29 17.27 -1.44
CA VAL A 270 -19.12 16.51 -0.94
C VAL A 270 -17.81 17.16 -1.38
N SER A 271 -16.69 16.71 -0.81
CA SER A 271 -15.37 17.17 -1.24
C SER A 271 -14.96 16.58 -2.60
N VAL A 272 -14.09 17.27 -3.33
CA VAL A 272 -13.47 16.75 -4.57
C VAL A 272 -12.68 15.47 -4.31
N ALA A 273 -12.03 15.37 -3.14
CA ALA A 273 -11.37 14.14 -2.70
C ALA A 273 -12.36 12.97 -2.54
N THR A 274 -13.57 13.22 -2.03
CA THR A 274 -14.63 12.21 -1.93
C THR A 274 -15.03 11.69 -3.32
N VAL A 275 -15.12 12.58 -4.32
CA VAL A 275 -15.37 12.18 -5.72
C VAL A 275 -14.23 11.31 -6.27
N ALA A 276 -12.98 11.66 -5.98
CA ALA A 276 -11.81 10.90 -6.42
C ALA A 276 -11.81 9.47 -5.85
N LEU A 277 -12.07 9.33 -4.55
CA LEU A 277 -12.16 8.02 -3.89
C LEU A 277 -13.38 7.23 -4.37
N GLY A 278 -14.53 7.90 -4.51
CA GLY A 278 -15.76 7.29 -5.02
C GLY A 278 -15.60 6.71 -6.43
N TYR A 279 -14.83 7.36 -7.31
CA TYR A 279 -14.51 6.83 -8.63
C TYR A 279 -13.76 5.50 -8.57
N VAL A 280 -12.73 5.40 -7.71
CA VAL A 280 -11.94 4.18 -7.55
C VAL A 280 -12.81 3.06 -6.96
N LEU A 281 -13.60 3.37 -5.93
CA LEU A 281 -14.49 2.41 -5.28
C LEU A 281 -15.67 1.94 -6.15
N ALA A 282 -16.04 2.71 -7.18
CA ALA A 282 -17.08 2.32 -8.12
C ALA A 282 -16.59 1.35 -9.21
N LYS A 283 -15.29 1.04 -9.26
CA LYS A 283 -14.76 0.05 -10.21
C LYS A 283 -15.09 -1.37 -9.77
N PRO A 284 -15.25 -2.31 -10.74
CA PRO A 284 -15.42 -3.72 -10.42
C PRO A 284 -14.29 -4.19 -9.51
N SER A 285 -14.67 -4.90 -8.46
CA SER A 285 -13.76 -5.58 -7.51
C SER A 285 -13.19 -6.83 -8.14
#